data_AF-A0A975DKP5-F1
#
_entry.id   AF-A0A975DKP5-F1
#
_cell.length_a   1.000
_cell.length_b   1.000
_cell.length_c   1.000
_cell.angle_alpha   90.00
_cell.angle_beta   90.00
_cell.angle_gamma   90.00
#
_symmetry.space_group_name_H-M   'P 1'
#
loop_
_entity.id
_entity.type
_entity.pdbx_description
1 polymer ?
#
loop_
_entity_poly.entity_id
_entity_poly.type
_entity_poly.pdbx_seq_one_letter_code
_entity_poly.pdbx_strand_id
1 'polypeptide(L)' 'MRKPARKNNQKSKKGNFEERLEQVVGEYRQAKEVLDSLEQDDAEYELQKEKCDKLFAIAERFINRQK' A
#
# COMPACT_ATOMS: atom_id res chain seq x y z
N MET A 1 -21.22 16.62 -34.71
CA MET A 1 -21.01 15.29 -34.09
C MET A 1 -20.79 15.46 -32.59
N ARG A 2 -21.66 14.90 -31.73
CA ARG A 2 -21.48 14.94 -30.27
C ARG A 2 -20.52 13.82 -29.85
N LYS A 3 -19.39 14.17 -29.22
CA LYS A 3 -18.43 13.21 -28.64
C LYS A 3 -19.14 12.39 -27.55
N PRO A 4 -18.99 11.05 -27.49
CA PRO A 4 -19.58 10.28 -26.41
C PRO A 4 -18.83 10.57 -25.12
N ALA A 5 -19.55 11.07 -24.11
CA ALA A 5 -19.04 11.24 -22.76
C ALA A 5 -18.56 9.88 -22.25
N ARG A 6 -17.29 9.80 -21.84
CA ARG A 6 -16.71 8.61 -21.22
C ARG A 6 -17.57 8.23 -20.02
N LYS A 7 -18.26 7.08 -20.10
CA LYS A 7 -19.06 6.53 -19.01
C LYS A 7 -18.15 6.42 -17.77
N ASN A 8 -18.43 7.26 -16.78
CA ASN A 8 -17.74 7.25 -15.51
C ASN A 8 -18.12 5.95 -14.78
N ASN A 9 -17.28 4.92 -14.94
CA ASN A 9 -17.51 3.60 -14.37
C ASN A 9 -17.17 3.63 -12.87
N GLN A 10 -18.04 4.28 -12.09
CA GLN A 10 -17.79 4.60 -10.69
C GLN A 10 -18.36 3.54 -9.72
N LYS A 11 -18.59 2.30 -10.19
CA LYS A 11 -19.19 1.22 -9.37
C LYS A 11 -18.21 0.15 -8.87
N SER A 12 -16.94 0.14 -9.30
CA SER A 12 -15.96 -0.88 -8.88
C SER A 12 -15.06 -0.48 -7.70
N LYS A 13 -15.21 0.72 -7.11
CA LYS A 13 -14.20 1.23 -6.16
C LYS A 13 -14.31 0.72 -4.72
N LYS A 14 -15.41 0.07 -4.31
CA LYS A 14 -15.61 -0.31 -2.91
C LYS A 14 -15.04 -1.68 -2.51
N GLY A 15 -15.03 -2.69 -3.40
CA GLY A 15 -14.45 -4.00 -3.11
C GLY A 15 -12.91 -4.02 -3.13
N ASN A 16 -12.32 -3.19 -3.98
CA ASN A 16 -10.86 -3.15 -4.17
C ASN A 16 -10.09 -2.48 -3.03
N PHE A 17 -10.78 -1.86 -2.05
CA PHE A 17 -10.10 -1.11 -1.00
C PHE A 17 -9.55 -2.03 0.08
N GLU A 18 -10.44 -2.84 0.66
CA GLU A 18 -10.10 -3.72 1.77
C GLU A 18 -9.12 -4.80 1.33
N GLU A 19 -9.34 -5.38 0.15
CA GLU A 19 -8.41 -6.33 -0.47
C GLU A 19 -7.01 -5.72 -0.71
N ARG A 20 -6.93 -4.48 -1.22
CA ARG A 20 -5.63 -3.80 -1.39
C ARG A 20 -5.00 -3.41 -0.06
N LEU A 21 -5.79 -3.02 0.93
CA LEU A 21 -5.29 -2.67 2.25
C LEU A 21 -4.73 -3.93 2.94
N GLU A 22 -5.46 -5.04 2.88
CA GLU A 22 -5.06 -6.33 3.41
C GLU A 22 -3.76 -6.82 2.74
N GLN A 23 -3.65 -6.67 1.41
CA GLN A 23 -2.42 -6.97 0.68
C GLN A 23 -1.25 -6.10 1.17
N VAL A 24 -1.41 -4.77 1.23
CA VAL A 24 -0.33 -3.84 1.64
C VAL A 24 0.06 -4.06 3.10
N VAL A 25 -0.90 -4.35 3.99
CA VAL A 25 -0.62 -4.66 5.40
C VAL A 25 0.05 -6.02 5.54
N GLY A 26 -0.33 -7.01 4.73
CA GLY A 26 0.33 -8.31 4.67
C GLY A 26 1.79 -8.18 4.23
N GLU A 27 2.05 -7.43 3.15
CA GLU A 27 3.40 -7.13 2.66
C GLU A 27 4.22 -6.37 3.71
N TYR A 28 3.61 -5.41 4.43
CA TYR A 28 4.28 -4.69 5.51
C TYR A 28 4.67 -5.63 6.66
N ARG A 29 3.79 -6.55 7.08
CA ARG A 29 4.09 -7.52 8.15
C ARG A 29 5.25 -8.42 7.78
N GLN A 30 5.25 -8.97 6.57
CA GLN A 30 6.35 -9.79 6.06
C GLN A 30 7.65 -8.97 5.99
N ALA A 31 7.58 -7.75 5.46
CA ALA A 31 8.74 -6.88 5.36
C ALA A 31 9.32 -6.54 6.74
N LYS A 32 8.44 -6.39 7.75
CA LYS A 32 8.81 -6.12 9.13
C LYS A 32 9.42 -7.33 9.84
N GLU A 33 8.92 -8.55 9.61
CA GLU A 33 9.55 -9.77 10.13
C GLU A 33 10.98 -9.94 9.60
N VAL A 34 11.20 -9.63 8.31
CA VAL A 34 12.53 -9.60 7.71
C VAL A 34 13.39 -8.51 8.33
N LEU A 35 12.83 -7.33 8.56
CA LEU A 35 13.53 -6.21 9.20
C LEU A 35 13.94 -6.53 10.65
N ASP A 36 13.07 -7.17 11.42
CA ASP A 36 13.33 -7.59 12.80
C ASP A 36 14.35 -8.73 12.87
N SER A 37 14.53 -9.48 11.76
CA SER A 37 15.56 -10.52 11.63
C SER A 37 16.91 -10.00 11.13
N LEU A 38 16.96 -8.77 10.60
CA LEU A 38 18.17 -8.12 10.11
C LEU A 38 18.82 -7.28 11.21
N GLU A 39 20.15 -7.26 11.27
CA GLU A 39 20.87 -6.41 12.21
C GLU A 39 20.81 -4.94 11.78
N GLN A 40 20.62 -4.05 12.75
CA GLN A 40 20.38 -2.61 12.56
C GLN A 40 21.52 -1.85 11.84
N ASP A 41 22.73 -2.40 11.82
CA ASP A 41 23.92 -1.79 11.23
C ASP A 41 24.16 -2.22 9.77
N ASP A 42 23.26 -3.02 9.18
CA ASP A 42 23.39 -3.45 7.79
C ASP A 42 22.71 -2.46 6.82
N ALA A 43 23.34 -2.23 5.67
CA ALA A 43 22.73 -1.44 4.59
C ALA A 43 21.41 -2.06 4.10
N GLU A 44 21.26 -3.38 4.23
CA GLU A 44 20.02 -4.10 3.94
C GLU A 44 18.90 -3.75 4.93
N TYR A 45 19.22 -3.46 6.21
CA TYR A 45 18.24 -3.02 7.20
C TYR A 45 17.66 -1.66 6.84
N GLU A 46 18.48 -0.67 6.46
CA GLU A 46 17.99 0.64 6.02
C GLU A 46 17.09 0.53 4.79
N LEU A 47 17.49 -0.30 3.82
CA LEU A 47 16.75 -0.51 2.58
C LEU A 47 15.40 -1.21 2.83
N GLN A 48 15.37 -2.13 3.79
CA GLN A 48 14.16 -2.81 4.24
C GLN A 48 13.26 -1.89 5.08
N LYS A 49 13.85 -0.99 5.88
CA LYS A 49 13.14 0.03 6.65
C LYS A 49 12.42 1.00 5.73
N GLU A 50 13.10 1.49 4.70
CA GLU A 50 12.48 2.35 3.70
C GLU A 50 11.30 1.66 2.98
N LYS A 51 11.39 0.35 2.71
CA LYS A 51 10.27 -0.40 2.14
C LYS A 51 9.08 -0.44 3.11
N CYS A 52 9.33 -0.70 4.39
CA CYS A 52 8.31 -0.67 5.43
C CYS A 52 7.63 0.71 5.49
N ASP A 53 8.42 1.79 5.49
CA ASP A 53 7.91 3.17 5.54
C ASP A 53 7.07 3.52 4.29
N LYS A 54 7.49 3.08 3.10
CA LYS A 54 6.73 3.25 1.85
C LYS A 54 5.39 2.51 1.90
N LEU A 55 5.38 1.25 2.35
CA LEU A 55 4.15 0.45 2.49
C LEU A 55 3.20 1.07 3.52
N PHE A 56 3.74 1.56 4.63
CA PHE A 56 2.98 2.26 5.66
C PHE A 56 2.34 3.55 5.11
N ALA A 57 3.12 4.39 4.41
CA ALA A 57 2.60 5.62 3.80
C ALA A 57 1.53 5.33 2.74
N ILE A 58 1.65 4.22 2.00
CA ILE A 58 0.62 3.77 1.06
C ILE A 58 -0.65 3.39 1.82
N ALA A 59 -0.55 2.59 2.87
CA ALA A 59 -1.69 2.19 3.71
C ALA A 59 -2.39 3.41 4.35
N GLU A 60 -1.64 4.36 4.91
CA GLU A 60 -2.19 5.60 5.46
C GLU A 60 -2.94 6.42 4.40
N ARG A 61 -2.37 6.57 3.19
CA ARG A 61 -3.03 7.27 2.08
C ARG A 61 -4.32 6.57 1.67
N PHE A 62 -4.34 5.24 1.70
CA PHE A 62 -5.54 4.46 1.45
C PHE A 62 -6.61 4.76 2.51
N ILE A 63 -6.28 4.67 3.79
CA ILE A 63 -7.20 4.96 4.90
C ILE A 63 -7.72 6.41 4.84
N ASN A 64 -6.83 7.38 4.65
CA ASN A 64 -7.18 8.80 4.58
C ASN A 64 -8.05 9.14 3.36
N ARG A 65 -8.00 8.34 2.29
CA ARG A 65 -8.86 8.52 1.11
C ARG A 65 -10.28 7.97 1.32
N GLN A 66 -10.50 7.11 2.32
CA GLN A 66 -11.83 6.61 2.71
C GLN A 66 -12.50 7.48 3.79
N LYS A 67 -11.75 8.37 4.44
CA LYS A 67 -12.24 9.31 5.46
C LYS A 67 -12.86 10.53 4.82
#